data_AF-A0A4Q3AE06-F1
#
_entry.id   AF-A0A4Q3AE06-F1
#
_cell.length_a   1.000
_cell.length_b   1.000
_cell.length_c   1.000
_cell.angle_alpha   90.00
_cell.angle_beta   90.00
_cell.angle_gamma   90.00
#
_symmetry.space_group_name_H-M   'P 1'
#
loop_
_entity.id
_entity.type
_entity.pdbx_description
1 polymer ?
#
loop_
_entity_poly.entity_id
_entity_poly.type
_entity_poly.pdbx_seq_one_letter_code
_entity_poly.pdbx_strand_id
1 'polypeptide(L)'
;MHRPRHAQVIVKLQLAALLLCVSRLLIPAALVMAVMAVMSGEAGHSKIALALGGSAAVLAILQWIFASGGKCPLCTMPVLSRRGCSRHRNARCVAGSHRFPVAFGVLFKGHFRCPYCNEPTLLELRETARRS
;
A
#
# COMPACT_ATOMS: atom_id res chain seq x y z
N MET A 1 -20.01 -3.67 10.64
CA MET A 1 -18.59 -3.63 10.25
C MET A 1 -18.19 -5.02 9.79
N HIS A 2 -17.62 -5.16 8.59
CA HIS A 2 -17.28 -6.47 8.05
C HIS A 2 -15.88 -6.90 8.48
N ARG A 3 -15.74 -8.18 8.82
CA ARG A 3 -14.49 -8.82 9.26
C ARG A 3 -14.04 -9.83 8.20
N PRO A 4 -12.76 -9.81 7.76
CA PRO A 4 -12.23 -10.83 6.87
C PRO A 4 -12.23 -12.20 7.56
N ARG A 5 -12.51 -13.25 6.78
CA ARG A 5 -12.63 -14.63 7.28
C ARG A 5 -11.27 -15.32 7.47
N HIS A 6 -10.21 -14.81 6.85
CA HIS A 6 -8.87 -15.44 6.84
C HIS A 6 -7.78 -14.47 7.29
N ALA A 7 -6.90 -14.94 8.19
CA ALA A 7 -5.75 -14.18 8.71
C ALA A 7 -4.77 -13.78 7.59
N GLN A 8 -4.63 -14.64 6.59
CA GLN A 8 -3.75 -14.42 5.45
C GLN A 8 -4.13 -13.17 4.65
N VAL A 9 -5.42 -12.79 4.61
CA VAL A 9 -5.87 -11.58 3.91
C VAL A 9 -5.46 -10.33 4.69
N ILE A 10 -5.52 -10.38 6.02
CA ILE A 10 -5.07 -9.29 6.91
C ILE A 10 -3.56 -9.07 6.74
N VAL A 11 -2.75 -10.14 6.84
CA VAL A 11 -1.29 -10.05 6.68
C VAL A 11 -0.91 -9.53 5.30
N LYS A 12 -1.56 -10.02 4.23
CA LYS A 12 -1.34 -9.50 2.87
C LYS A 12 -1.67 -8.02 2.73
N LEU A 13 -2.76 -7.56 3.35
CA LEU A 13 -3.15 -6.14 3.36
C LEU A 13 -2.15 -5.29 4.13
N GLN A 14 -1.67 -5.75 5.29
CA GLN A 14 -0.64 -5.07 6.08
C GLN A 14 0.68 -4.99 5.32
N LEU A 15 1.14 -6.11 4.74
CA LEU A 15 2.36 -6.14 3.95
C LEU A 15 2.26 -5.19 2.75
N ALA A 16 1.13 -5.21 2.03
CA ALA A 16 0.90 -4.32 0.90
C ALA A 16 0.82 -2.84 1.30
N ALA A 17 0.21 -2.53 2.45
CA ALA A 17 0.16 -1.18 3.01
C ALA A 17 1.56 -0.67 3.38
N LEU A 18 2.35 -1.51 4.06
CA LEU A 18 3.72 -1.20 4.46
C LEU A 18 4.63 -1.00 3.24
N LEU A 19 4.53 -1.89 2.23
CA LEU A 19 5.28 -1.76 1.00
C LEU A 19 4.92 -0.48 0.24
N LEU A 20 3.64 -0.09 0.23
CA LEU A 20 3.18 1.14 -0.41
C LEU A 20 3.72 2.40 0.29
N CYS A 21 3.81 2.39 1.62
CA CYS A 21 4.45 3.45 2.39
C CYS A 21 5.95 3.53 2.10
N VAL A 22 6.66 2.39 2.15
CA VAL A 22 8.11 2.32 1.89
C VAL A 22 8.43 2.79 0.48
N SER A 23 7.79 2.23 -0.56
CA SER A 23 8.04 2.64 -1.95
C SER A 23 7.77 4.13 -2.17
N ARG A 24 6.73 4.69 -1.54
CA ARG A 24 6.41 6.12 -1.69
C ARG A 24 7.44 7.02 -1.01
N LEU A 25 8.15 6.54 0.02
CA LEU A 25 9.28 7.24 0.64
C LEU A 25 10.57 7.02 -0.16
N LEU A 26 10.74 5.83 -0.73
CA LEU A 26 11.94 5.47 -1.50
C LEU A 26 12.04 6.20 -2.83
N ILE A 27 10.92 6.40 -3.54
CA ILE A 27 10.89 7.12 -4.82
C ILE A 27 11.46 8.56 -4.70
N PRO A 28 10.99 9.43 -3.80
CA PRO A 28 11.56 10.77 -3.65
C PRO A 28 12.99 10.72 -3.11
N ALA A 29 13.33 9.79 -2.21
CA ALA A 29 14.71 9.62 -1.74
C ALA A 29 15.67 9.25 -2.89
N ALA A 30 15.27 8.30 -3.75
CA ALA A 30 16.03 7.93 -4.95
C ALA A 30 16.15 9.10 -5.94
N LEU A 31 15.08 9.88 -6.12
CA LEU A 31 15.10 11.08 -6.96
C LEU A 31 16.11 12.11 -6.44
N VAL A 32 16.10 12.41 -5.14
CA VAL A 32 17.02 13.36 -4.52
C VAL A 32 18.47 12.86 -4.66
N MET A 33 18.73 11.58 -4.38
CA MET A 33 20.06 11.00 -4.52
C MET A 33 20.55 11.02 -5.98
N ALA A 34 19.67 10.77 -6.94
CA ALA A 34 20.01 10.85 -8.36
C ALA A 34 20.38 12.29 -8.77
N VAL A 35 19.61 13.29 -8.32
CA VAL A 35 19.93 14.71 -8.58
C VAL A 35 21.27 15.09 -7.95
N MET A 36 21.50 14.70 -6.69
CA MET A 36 22.77 14.95 -6.00
C MET A 36 23.96 14.30 -6.71
N ALA A 37 23.81 13.07 -7.22
CA ALA A 37 24.87 12.39 -7.96
C ALA A 37 25.21 13.09 -9.28
N VAL A 38 24.20 13.60 -10.01
CA VAL A 38 24.41 14.37 -11.24
C VAL A 38 25.11 15.70 -10.94
N MET A 39 24.78 16.35 -9.82
CA MET A 39 25.42 17.61 -9.43
C MET A 39 26.86 17.43 -8.93
N SER A 40 27.17 16.31 -8.27
CA SER A 40 28.46 16.12 -7.59
C SER A 40 29.57 15.62 -8.53
N GLY A 41 29.24 15.04 -9.69
CA GLY A 41 30.22 14.61 -10.70
C GLY A 41 31.16 13.47 -10.29
N GLU A 42 31.10 13.01 -9.04
CA GLU A 42 31.94 11.94 -8.50
C GLU A 42 31.41 10.55 -8.84
N ALA A 43 32.26 9.73 -9.46
CA ALA A 43 31.92 8.36 -9.90
C ALA A 43 31.44 7.43 -8.75
N GLY A 44 31.77 7.73 -7.50
CA GLY A 44 31.32 6.97 -6.33
C GLY A 44 29.81 7.09 -6.08
N HIS A 45 29.24 8.27 -6.31
CA HIS A 45 27.82 8.54 -6.04
C HIS A 45 26.91 7.91 -7.09
N SER A 46 27.41 7.69 -8.31
CA SER A 46 26.68 7.04 -9.41
C SER A 46 26.35 5.58 -9.12
N LYS A 47 27.24 4.81 -8.48
CA LYS A 47 26.98 3.40 -8.14
C LYS A 47 25.87 3.26 -7.10
N ILE A 48 25.89 4.14 -6.08
CA ILE A 48 24.87 4.15 -5.02
C ILE A 48 23.52 4.55 -5.60
N ALA A 49 23.47 5.57 -6.47
CA ALA A 49 22.25 5.98 -7.15
C ALA A 49 21.67 4.83 -8.02
N LEU A 50 22.53 4.10 -8.73
CA LEU A 50 22.11 2.95 -9.54
C LEU A 50 21.55 1.80 -8.68
N ALA A 51 22.22 1.48 -7.57
CA ALA A 51 21.76 0.46 -6.64
C ALA A 51 20.43 0.85 -5.96
N LEU A 52 20.30 2.12 -5.53
CA LEU A 52 19.06 2.64 -4.96
C LEU A 52 17.93 2.60 -5.98
N GLY A 53 18.18 3.06 -7.22
CA GLY A 53 17.21 3.04 -8.30
C GLY A 53 16.75 1.63 -8.65
N GLY A 54 17.67 0.67 -8.75
CA GLY A 54 17.36 -0.73 -8.96
C GLY A 54 16.50 -1.32 -7.83
N SER A 55 16.86 -1.05 -6.58
CA SER A 55 16.08 -1.51 -5.42
C SER A 55 14.66 -0.90 -5.39
N ALA A 56 14.53 0.38 -5.76
CA ALA A 56 13.24 1.05 -5.89
C ALA A 56 12.37 0.43 -6.99
N ALA A 57 12.95 0.08 -8.13
CA ALA A 57 12.24 -0.58 -9.22
C ALA A 57 11.73 -1.96 -8.80
N VAL A 58 12.57 -2.75 -8.13
CA VAL A 58 12.17 -4.07 -7.58
C VAL A 58 11.03 -3.90 -6.58
N LEU A 59 11.13 -2.97 -5.63
CA LEU A 59 10.06 -2.70 -4.66
C LEU A 59 8.77 -2.22 -5.31
N ALA A 60 8.85 -1.43 -6.39
CA ALA A 60 7.67 -1.03 -7.16
C ALA A 60 6.98 -2.23 -7.83
N ILE A 61 7.75 -3.18 -8.37
CA ILE A 61 7.22 -4.41 -8.97
C ILE A 61 6.55 -5.29 -7.89
N LEU A 62 7.23 -5.54 -6.77
CA LEU A 62 6.65 -6.29 -5.66
C LEU A 62 5.37 -5.61 -5.17
N GLN A 63 5.36 -4.29 -5.06
CA GLN A 63 4.16 -3.54 -4.67
C GLN A 63 3.03 -3.72 -5.67
N TRP A 64 3.32 -3.75 -6.96
CA TRP A 64 2.29 -3.99 -7.97
C TRP A 64 1.68 -5.38 -7.84
N ILE A 65 2.52 -6.40 -7.60
CA ILE A 65 2.10 -7.78 -7.34
C ILE A 65 1.23 -7.85 -6.06
N PHE A 66 1.69 -7.29 -4.94
CA PHE A 66 0.96 -7.34 -3.67
C PHE A 66 -0.31 -6.47 -3.66
N ALA A 67 -0.31 -5.33 -4.36
CA ALA A 67 -1.47 -4.44 -4.47
C ALA A 67 -2.65 -5.11 -5.21
N SER A 68 -2.38 -6.14 -6.01
CA SER A 68 -3.41 -6.94 -6.68
C SER A 68 -4.12 -7.94 -5.74
N GLY A 69 -3.48 -8.30 -4.62
CA GLY A 69 -3.98 -9.31 -3.68
C GLY A 69 -4.93 -8.78 -2.59
N GLY A 70 -4.83 -7.49 -2.23
CA GLY A 70 -5.63 -6.86 -1.19
C GLY A 70 -7.06 -6.54 -1.63
N LYS A 71 -7.94 -7.54 -1.65
CA LYS A 71 -9.35 -7.40 -2.03
C LYS A 71 -10.23 -7.10 -0.82
N CYS A 72 -11.20 -6.20 -0.99
CA CYS A 72 -12.24 -5.99 0.03
C CYS A 72 -13.14 -7.24 0.11
N PRO A 73 -13.49 -7.75 1.30
CA PRO A 73 -14.35 -8.93 1.42
C PRO A 73 -15.79 -8.69 0.91
N LEU A 74 -16.21 -7.43 0.78
CA LEU A 74 -17.55 -7.09 0.29
C LEU A 74 -17.59 -6.91 -1.21
N CYS A 75 -16.85 -5.92 -1.71
CA CYS A 75 -16.91 -5.56 -3.12
C CYS A 75 -15.94 -6.38 -3.96
N THR A 76 -15.09 -7.22 -3.34
CA THR A 76 -14.00 -8.01 -3.96
C THR A 76 -12.98 -7.20 -4.78
N MET A 77 -13.19 -5.88 -4.88
CA MET A 77 -12.32 -4.96 -5.57
C MET A 77 -10.99 -4.81 -4.83
N PRO A 78 -9.88 -4.74 -5.57
CA PRO A 78 -8.57 -4.49 -4.99
C PRO A 78 -8.52 -3.05 -4.45
N VAL A 79 -8.40 -2.93 -3.14
CA VAL A 79 -8.46 -1.65 -2.41
C VAL A 79 -7.22 -0.80 -2.72
N LEU A 80 -6.08 -1.44 -2.97
CA LEU A 80 -4.80 -0.78 -3.29
C LEU A 80 -4.52 -0.66 -4.79
N SER A 81 -5.27 -1.31 -5.68
CA SER A 81 -5.04 -1.21 -7.12
C SER A 81 -5.84 -0.07 -7.76
N ARG A 82 -5.29 0.53 -8.82
CA ARG A 82 -5.97 1.57 -9.63
C ARG A 82 -6.82 0.79 -10.64
N ARG A 83 -8.08 0.55 -10.32
CA ARG A 83 -9.07 0.09 -11.32
C ARG A 83 -9.95 1.26 -11.74
N GLY A 84 -10.44 1.21 -12.98
CA GLY A 84 -11.33 2.20 -13.58
C GLY A 84 -12.78 2.17 -13.06
N CYS A 85 -13.04 1.53 -11.91
CA CYS A 85 -14.36 1.60 -11.29
C CYS A 85 -14.63 2.99 -10.73
N SER A 86 -15.89 3.43 -10.83
CA SER A 86 -16.38 4.65 -10.22
C SER A 86 -16.14 4.59 -8.71
N ARG A 87 -15.38 5.57 -8.20
CA ARG A 87 -15.14 5.69 -6.76
C ARG A 87 -16.36 6.33 -6.11
N HIS A 88 -16.62 5.95 -4.87
CA HIS A 88 -17.72 6.54 -4.13
C HIS A 88 -17.45 8.04 -3.89
N ARG A 89 -18.46 8.89 -4.08
CA ARG A 89 -18.33 10.36 -3.98
C ARG A 89 -17.83 10.82 -2.60
N ASN A 90 -18.14 10.05 -1.55
CA ASN A 90 -17.72 10.30 -0.16
C ASN A 90 -16.41 9.61 0.25
N ALA A 91 -15.67 9.00 -0.68
CA ALA A 91 -14.41 8.35 -0.36
C ALA A 91 -13.34 9.39 0.02
N ARG A 92 -12.77 9.30 1.23
CA ARG A 92 -11.73 10.22 1.69
C ARG A 92 -10.47 10.10 0.82
N CYS A 93 -9.93 11.23 0.40
CA CYS A 93 -8.61 11.38 -0.21
C CYS A 93 -7.66 12.02 0.79
N VAL A 94 -6.48 11.44 0.96
CA VAL A 94 -5.37 12.11 1.67
C VAL A 94 -4.19 12.19 0.71
N ALA A 95 -3.62 13.39 0.53
CA ALA A 95 -2.54 13.65 -0.43
C ALA A 95 -2.84 13.16 -1.86
N GLY A 96 -4.06 13.45 -2.36
CA GLY A 96 -4.51 13.08 -3.71
C GLY A 96 -4.69 11.58 -3.97
N SER A 97 -4.54 10.73 -2.94
CA SER A 97 -4.62 9.28 -3.05
C SER A 97 -5.56 8.68 -2.02
N HIS A 98 -6.56 7.93 -2.49
CA HIS A 98 -7.45 7.15 -1.62
C HIS A 98 -6.75 5.96 -0.94
N ARG A 99 -5.54 5.60 -1.38
CA ARG A 99 -4.78 4.46 -0.85
C ARG A 99 -4.12 4.76 0.48
N PHE A 100 -3.75 6.03 0.70
CA PHE A 100 -3.06 6.45 1.91
C PHE A 100 -3.90 6.32 3.19
N PRO A 101 -5.15 6.80 3.25
CA PRO A 101 -5.98 6.61 4.44
C PRO A 101 -6.31 5.14 4.70
N VAL A 102 -6.36 4.31 3.65
CA VAL A 102 -6.52 2.86 3.79
C VAL A 102 -5.25 2.26 4.39
N ALA A 103 -4.08 2.51 3.82
CA ALA A 103 -2.81 1.99 4.33
C ALA A 103 -2.57 2.41 5.78
N PHE A 104 -2.81 3.68 6.09
CA PHE A 104 -2.71 4.21 7.45
C PHE A 104 -3.72 3.56 8.40
N GLY A 105 -4.98 3.39 7.96
CA GLY A 105 -6.00 2.68 8.74
C GLY A 105 -5.62 1.22 9.01
N VAL A 106 -5.00 0.56 8.02
CA VAL A 106 -4.52 -0.82 8.13
C VAL A 106 -3.35 -0.94 9.12
N LEU A 107 -2.39 -0.02 9.05
CA LEU A 107 -1.18 -0.03 9.89
C LEU A 107 -1.42 0.45 11.32
N PHE A 108 -2.15 1.57 11.49
CA PHE A 108 -2.25 2.25 12.79
C PHE A 108 -3.58 2.07 13.49
N LYS A 109 -4.68 1.85 12.76
CA LYS A 109 -6.03 1.78 13.36
C LYS A 109 -6.62 0.38 13.42
N GLY A 110 -6.03 -0.61 12.76
CA GLY A 110 -6.62 -1.94 12.62
C GLY A 110 -7.96 -1.93 11.88
N HIS A 111 -8.29 -0.86 11.17
CA HIS A 111 -9.53 -0.75 10.39
C HIS A 111 -9.38 0.26 9.25
N PHE A 112 -10.07 0.02 8.14
CA PHE A 112 -10.05 0.93 6.99
C PHE A 112 -11.43 1.08 6.36
N ARG A 113 -11.65 2.18 5.63
CA ARG A 113 -12.84 2.32 4.77
C ARG A 113 -12.46 2.07 3.33
N CYS A 114 -13.18 1.19 2.66
CA CYS A 114 -12.94 0.90 1.25
C CYS A 114 -13.29 2.14 0.39
N PRO A 115 -12.46 2.56 -0.58
CA PRO A 115 -12.76 3.73 -1.40
C PRO A 115 -13.85 3.49 -2.47
N TYR A 116 -14.24 2.22 -2.67
CA TYR A 116 -15.26 1.83 -3.65
C TYR A 116 -16.64 1.67 -3.00
N CYS A 117 -16.79 0.81 -1.97
CA CYS A 117 -18.06 0.65 -1.26
C CYS A 117 -18.25 1.62 -0.09
N ASN A 118 -17.22 2.38 0.29
CA ASN A 118 -17.23 3.31 1.44
C ASN A 118 -17.55 2.67 2.80
N GLU A 119 -17.61 1.35 2.88
CA GLU A 119 -17.89 0.64 4.12
C GLU A 119 -16.63 0.43 4.99
N PRO A 120 -16.77 0.53 6.32
CA PRO A 120 -15.70 0.22 7.26
C PRO A 120 -15.46 -1.30 7.36
N THR A 121 -14.24 -1.71 7.05
CA THR A 121 -13.71 -3.06 7.23
C THR A 121 -12.76 -3.07 8.44
N LEU A 122 -13.03 -3.93 9.41
CA LEU A 122 -12.14 -4.18 10.55
C LEU A 122 -11.10 -5.22 10.12
N LEU A 123 -9.83 -5.02 10.45
CA LEU A 123 -8.76 -6.02 10.26
C LEU A 123 -8.64 -6.90 11.51
N GLU A 124 -9.78 -7.30 12.04
CA GLU A 124 -9.85 -8.33 13.07
C GLU A 124 -10.29 -9.63 12.42
N LEU A 125 -9.64 -10.72 12.80
CA LEU A 125 -10.17 -12.04 12.52
C LEU A 125 -11.58 -12.12 13.11
N ARG A 126 -12.53 -12.63 12.34
CA ARG A 126 -13.76 -13.13 12.95
C ARG A 126 -13.32 -14.26 13.87
N GLU A 127 -13.26 -14.00 15.16
CA GLU A 127 -13.16 -15.05 16.18
C GLU A 127 -14.39 -15.95 16.00
N THR A 128 -14.29 -16.96 15.14
CA THR A 128 -15.12 -18.15 15.28
C THR A 128 -14.76 -18.67 16.66
N ALA A 129 -15.71 -18.53 17.58
CA ALA A 129 -15.65 -19.00 18.94
C ALA A 129 -14.78 -20.26 19.04
N ARG A 130 -13.80 -20.20 19.95
CA ARG A 130 -13.16 -21.39 20.52
C ARG A 130 -14.25 -22.45 20.74
N ARG A 131 -14.26 -23.49 19.93
CA ARG A 131 -14.77 -24.80 20.35
C ARG A 131 -13.52 -25.64 20.56
N SER A 132 -12.95 -25.48 21.75
CA SER A 132 -12.15 -26.48 22.43
C SER A 132 -12.98 -26.94 23.61
#